data_AF-A0AA36XKT7-F1
#
_entry.id   AF-A0AA36XKT7-F1
#
_cell.length_a   1.000
_cell.length_b   1.000
_cell.length_c   1.000
_cell.angle_alpha   90.00
_cell.angle_beta   90.00
_cell.angle_gamma   90.00
#
_symmetry.space_group_name_H-M   'P 1'
#
loop_
_entity.id
_entity.type
_entity.pdbx_description
1 polymer ?
#
loop_
_entity_poly.entity_id
_entity_poly.type
_entity_poly.pdbx_seq_one_letter_code
_entity_poly.pdbx_strand_id
1 'polypeptide(L)'
;MMRFLLVGSSEIFSDDLCVMKLIMSWLPYFVACIIWGTNLFASTHNFYTVIRRSIMAETEPTHGACCPVVNTLDIIGGKWKVLILYYLHGETRRFNELQRLLAGVTQRMLTLQLRELEHDGIVHREVYPQVPPKVEYSLTAFGQTLMPVIEAMHRWGEQYAAECAKHRKQPQE
;
A
#
# COMPACT_ATOMS: atom_id res chain seq x y z
N MET A 1 -2.78 51.62 -20.69
CA MET A 1 -1.56 52.44 -20.76
C MET A 1 -0.75 52.15 -19.50
N MET A 2 0.42 51.54 -19.67
CA MET A 2 1.55 51.29 -18.75
C MET A 2 1.74 52.40 -17.68
N ARG A 3 2.32 52.24 -16.46
CA ARG A 3 3.17 51.24 -15.77
C ARG A 3 3.52 51.80 -14.36
N PHE A 4 4.16 50.97 -13.51
CA PHE A 4 4.92 51.28 -12.27
C PHE A 4 4.07 51.42 -10.98
N LEU A 5 4.38 50.78 -9.84
CA LEU A 5 5.69 50.52 -9.19
C LEU A 5 5.76 49.16 -8.47
N LEU A 6 6.94 48.53 -8.57
CA LEU A 6 7.48 47.55 -7.62
C LEU A 6 8.24 48.32 -6.53
N VAL A 7 7.91 48.07 -5.26
CA VAL A 7 8.79 48.06 -4.06
C VAL A 7 8.01 47.16 -3.08
N GLY A 8 8.48 46.00 -2.66
CA GLY A 8 9.71 45.77 -1.91
C GLY A 8 9.32 45.58 -0.45
N SER A 9 9.19 44.33 -0.01
CA SER A 9 9.18 43.96 1.40
C SER A 9 9.68 42.52 1.48
N SER A 10 10.97 42.43 1.75
CA SER A 10 11.67 41.27 2.27
C SER A 10 11.02 40.81 3.58
N GLU A 11 11.11 39.50 3.81
CA GLU A 11 10.80 38.79 5.05
C GLU A 11 9.32 38.55 5.35
N ILE A 12 8.81 37.42 4.81
CA ILE A 12 7.66 36.73 5.39
C ILE A 12 8.02 35.25 5.59
N PHE A 13 7.97 34.92 6.86
CA PHE A 13 8.07 33.65 7.55
C PHE A 13 6.75 32.86 7.41
N SER A 14 6.86 31.53 7.29
CA SER A 14 5.82 30.49 7.48
C SER A 14 4.56 30.44 6.59
N ASP A 15 4.34 29.24 6.06
CA ASP A 15 3.07 28.52 5.98
C ASP A 15 1.88 29.16 5.24
N ASP A 16 1.83 29.00 3.92
CA ASP A 16 0.60 29.20 3.14
C ASP A 16 0.36 28.08 2.10
N LEU A 17 0.19 26.85 2.59
CA LEU A 17 -0.49 25.75 1.85
C LEU A 17 -1.99 25.67 2.18
N CYS A 18 -2.52 26.60 2.99
CA CYS A 18 -3.92 26.57 3.43
C CYS A 18 -4.87 27.26 2.42
N VAL A 19 -4.43 28.31 1.72
CA VAL A 19 -5.30 29.08 0.80
C VAL A 19 -5.62 28.31 -0.50
N MET A 20 -4.76 27.40 -0.93
CA MET A 20 -5.01 26.55 -2.11
C MET A 20 -6.06 25.44 -1.86
N LYS A 21 -6.31 25.06 -0.59
CA LYS A 21 -7.32 24.04 -0.24
C LYS A 21 -8.76 24.52 -0.30
N LEU A 22 -8.99 25.84 -0.27
CA LEU A 22 -10.35 26.40 -0.39
C LEU A 22 -10.81 26.59 -1.83
N ILE A 23 -9.90 26.78 -2.79
CA ILE A 23 -10.26 26.92 -4.22
C ILE A 23 -10.56 25.55 -4.88
N MET A 24 -9.90 24.47 -4.44
CA MET A 24 -10.11 23.13 -5.00
C MET A 24 -11.34 22.37 -4.44
N SER A 25 -11.97 22.85 -3.36
CA SER A 25 -13.16 22.20 -2.77
C SER A 25 -14.49 22.60 -3.44
N TRP A 26 -14.50 23.60 -4.34
CA TRP A 26 -15.72 24.09 -4.99
C TRP A 26 -15.78 23.89 -6.51
N LEU A 27 -14.68 23.43 -7.12
CA LEU A 27 -14.66 23.02 -8.53
C LEU A 27 -15.60 21.85 -8.91
N PRO A 28 -15.98 20.89 -8.04
CA PRO A 28 -16.98 19.90 -8.43
C PRO A 28 -18.41 20.47 -8.54
N TYR A 29 -18.70 21.61 -7.91
CA TYR A 29 -20.04 22.24 -7.96
C TYR A 29 -20.20 23.18 -9.15
N PHE A 30 -19.12 23.74 -9.69
CA PHE A 30 -19.20 24.62 -10.86
C PHE A 30 -19.43 23.84 -12.17
N VAL A 31 -18.97 22.58 -12.25
CA VAL A 31 -19.20 21.70 -13.41
C VAL A 31 -20.58 21.02 -13.35
N ALA A 32 -21.16 20.86 -12.16
CA ALA A 32 -22.47 20.25 -11.96
C ALA A 32 -23.64 21.05 -12.59
N CYS A 33 -23.46 22.35 -12.87
CA CYS A 33 -24.49 23.20 -13.47
C CYS A 33 -24.60 23.05 -15.01
N ILE A 34 -23.55 22.55 -15.68
CA ILE A 34 -23.51 22.40 -17.15
C ILE A 34 -24.04 21.02 -17.61
N ILE A 35 -24.12 20.03 -16.71
CA ILE A 35 -24.45 18.63 -17.06
C ILE A 35 -25.93 18.26 -16.82
N TRP A 36 -26.75 19.13 -16.22
CA TRP A 36 -28.22 18.91 -16.10
C TRP A 36 -28.98 19.34 -17.37
N GLY A 37 -28.50 18.95 -18.55
CA GLY A 37 -29.13 19.29 -19.83
C GLY A 37 -29.18 18.15 -20.85
N THR A 38 -28.41 17.08 -20.68
CA THR A 38 -28.39 15.98 -21.65
C THR A 38 -28.33 14.63 -20.94
N ASN A 39 -29.39 13.85 -21.15
CA ASN A 39 -29.44 12.42 -20.80
C ASN A 39 -28.34 11.66 -21.54
N LEU A 40 -27.27 11.29 -20.84
CA LEU A 40 -26.48 10.11 -21.19
C LEU A 40 -25.82 9.53 -19.94
N PHE A 41 -26.46 8.49 -19.40
CA PHE A 41 -26.01 7.69 -18.28
C PHE A 41 -24.89 6.74 -18.74
N ALA A 42 -23.65 6.90 -18.26
CA ALA A 42 -22.68 5.80 -18.21
C ALA A 42 -21.46 6.11 -17.32
N SER A 43 -21.27 5.27 -16.31
CA SER A 43 -19.97 4.84 -15.78
C SER A 43 -19.27 5.73 -14.73
N THR A 44 -19.68 5.56 -13.48
CA THR A 44 -18.91 5.90 -12.27
C THR A 44 -17.78 4.89 -11.98
N HIS A 45 -17.07 4.41 -13.00
CA HIS A 45 -16.02 3.39 -12.87
C HIS A 45 -14.61 3.82 -13.26
N ASN A 46 -14.34 5.12 -13.41
CA ASN A 46 -13.04 5.60 -13.92
C ASN A 46 -12.33 6.67 -13.07
N PHE A 47 -12.69 6.81 -11.79
CA PHE A 47 -12.02 7.76 -10.88
C PHE A 47 -10.89 7.10 -10.04
N TYR A 48 -11.02 5.82 -9.67
CA TYR A 48 -10.01 5.12 -8.86
C TYR A 48 -8.76 4.65 -9.63
N THR A 49 -8.82 4.57 -10.95
CA THR A 49 -7.72 4.12 -11.81
C THR A 49 -6.69 5.21 -12.07
N VAL A 50 -7.08 6.49 -11.98
CA VAL A 50 -6.20 7.63 -12.28
C VAL A 50 -5.39 8.05 -11.06
N ILE A 51 -5.98 8.07 -9.85
CA ILE A 51 -5.25 8.39 -8.60
C ILE A 51 -4.21 7.31 -8.24
N ARG A 52 -4.37 6.08 -8.73
CA ARG A 52 -3.36 5.01 -8.52
C ARG A 52 -2.09 5.21 -9.36
N ARG A 53 -2.14 6.01 -10.42
CA ARG A 53 -1.01 6.19 -11.35
C ARG A 53 0.00 7.24 -10.91
N SER A 54 -0.38 8.15 -10.01
CA SER A 54 0.49 9.26 -9.57
C SER A 54 1.36 8.95 -8.34
N ILE A 55 1.27 7.77 -7.72
CA ILE A 55 2.15 7.34 -6.61
C ILE A 55 3.21 6.31 -7.06
N MET A 56 3.14 5.76 -8.28
CA MET A 56 4.05 4.70 -8.74
C MET A 56 4.69 4.99 -10.11
N ALA A 57 5.45 6.07 -10.16
CA ALA A 57 6.57 6.27 -11.08
C ALA A 57 7.50 7.21 -10.29
N GLU A 58 8.62 6.77 -9.73
CA GLU A 58 9.77 6.23 -10.44
C GLU A 58 10.56 5.28 -9.52
N THR A 59 10.81 4.06 -9.97
CA THR A 59 12.11 3.41 -9.72
C THR A 59 12.50 2.73 -11.02
N GLU A 60 13.22 3.46 -11.86
CA GLU A 60 13.96 2.82 -12.95
C GLU A 60 15.08 1.99 -12.30
N PRO A 61 15.11 0.66 -12.46
CA PRO A 61 16.19 -0.14 -11.89
C PRO A 61 17.47 0.16 -12.67
N THR A 62 18.39 0.85 -12.03
CA THR A 62 19.74 1.06 -12.55
C THR A 62 20.44 -0.28 -12.71
N HIS A 63 20.84 -0.56 -13.95
CA HIS A 63 21.42 -1.80 -14.41
C HIS A 63 22.84 -1.97 -13.82
N GLY A 64 23.04 -2.98 -12.97
CA GLY A 64 24.38 -3.37 -12.52
C GLY A 64 24.38 -4.21 -11.24
N ALA A 65 24.29 -5.53 -11.39
CA ALA A 65 24.24 -6.55 -10.34
C ALA A 65 22.96 -6.57 -9.49
N CYS A 66 22.36 -7.76 -9.38
CA CYS A 66 21.27 -8.08 -8.45
C CYS A 66 21.61 -7.58 -7.04
N CYS A 67 21.11 -6.40 -6.66
CA CYS A 67 21.20 -5.94 -5.29
C CYS A 67 20.39 -6.92 -4.43
N PRO A 68 21.01 -7.67 -3.50
CA PRO A 68 20.30 -8.68 -2.72
C PRO A 68 19.12 -8.09 -1.93
N VAL A 69 19.23 -6.81 -1.56
CA VAL A 69 18.16 -6.05 -0.91
C VAL A 69 16.96 -5.88 -1.84
N VAL A 70 17.19 -5.51 -3.10
CA VAL A 70 16.12 -5.34 -4.09
C VAL A 70 15.44 -6.68 -4.35
N ASN A 71 16.21 -7.76 -4.55
CA ASN A 71 15.64 -9.10 -4.73
C ASN A 71 14.77 -9.53 -3.54
N THR A 72 15.22 -9.22 -2.32
CA THR A 72 14.43 -9.51 -1.11
C THR A 72 13.14 -8.69 -1.10
N LEU A 73 13.21 -7.40 -1.44
CA LEU A 73 12.06 -6.51 -1.54
C LEU A 73 11.08 -6.93 -2.64
N ASP A 74 11.52 -7.54 -3.73
CA ASP A 74 10.61 -8.06 -4.76
C ASP A 74 9.79 -9.26 -4.25
N ILE A 75 10.43 -10.13 -3.46
CA ILE A 75 9.80 -11.31 -2.86
C ILE A 75 8.82 -10.91 -1.76
N ILE A 76 9.24 -10.10 -0.79
CA ILE A 76 8.43 -9.75 0.38
C ILE A 76 7.61 -8.47 0.19
N GLY A 77 7.85 -7.76 -0.90
CA GLY A 77 7.24 -6.49 -1.20
C GLY A 77 5.73 -6.57 -1.34
N GLY A 78 5.07 -5.51 -0.87
CA GLY A 78 3.63 -5.39 -0.89
C GLY A 78 2.98 -5.57 0.46
N LYS A 79 1.80 -4.96 0.61
CA LYS A 79 1.07 -4.87 1.88
C LYS A 79 0.74 -6.24 2.50
N TRP A 80 0.47 -7.23 1.65
CA TRP A 80 -0.13 -8.49 2.09
C TRP A 80 0.89 -9.63 2.23
N LYS A 81 1.96 -9.66 1.44
CA LYS A 81 2.94 -10.76 1.46
C LYS A 81 3.57 -10.94 2.84
N VAL A 82 4.10 -9.87 3.43
CA VAL A 82 4.71 -9.91 4.78
C VAL A 82 3.71 -10.43 5.83
N LEU A 83 2.45 -9.97 5.77
CA LEU A 83 1.43 -10.41 6.73
C LEU A 83 1.06 -11.89 6.53
N ILE A 84 0.95 -12.37 5.28
CA ILE A 84 0.71 -13.79 4.99
C ILE A 84 1.84 -14.65 5.59
N LEU A 85 3.08 -14.26 5.35
CA LEU A 85 4.25 -15.00 5.87
C LEU A 85 4.28 -15.00 7.40
N TYR A 86 3.97 -13.87 8.03
CA TYR A 86 3.87 -13.77 9.48
C TYR A 86 2.81 -14.72 10.06
N TYR A 87 1.62 -14.83 9.45
CA TYR A 87 0.57 -15.73 9.94
C TYR A 87 0.78 -17.21 9.60
N LEU A 88 1.59 -17.50 8.59
CA LEU A 88 2.04 -18.87 8.25
C LEU A 88 3.25 -19.31 9.07
N HIS A 89 3.81 -18.42 9.90
CA HIS A 89 4.89 -18.76 10.80
C HIS A 89 4.40 -19.69 11.91
N GLY A 90 4.95 -20.91 11.96
CA GLY A 90 4.71 -21.88 13.03
C GLY A 90 3.48 -22.77 12.84
N GLU A 91 2.54 -22.41 11.96
CA GLU A 91 1.31 -23.19 11.74
C GLU A 91 0.89 -23.22 10.28
N THR A 92 0.38 -24.37 9.83
CA THR A 92 -0.26 -24.51 8.51
C THR A 92 -1.69 -23.98 8.58
N ARG A 93 -2.12 -23.24 7.55
CA ARG A 93 -3.41 -22.54 7.56
C ARG A 93 -4.21 -22.78 6.29
N ARG A 94 -5.53 -22.77 6.41
CA ARG A 94 -6.46 -22.82 5.26
C ARG A 94 -6.67 -21.41 4.69
N PHE A 95 -7.10 -21.34 3.42
CA PHE A 95 -7.40 -20.07 2.76
C PHE A 95 -8.35 -19.16 3.56
N ASN A 96 -9.45 -19.74 4.06
CA ASN A 96 -10.47 -18.99 4.80
C ASN A 96 -9.95 -18.46 6.16
N GLU A 97 -9.00 -19.16 6.78
CA GLU A 97 -8.38 -18.72 8.03
C GLU A 97 -7.48 -17.52 7.76
N LEU A 98 -6.63 -17.61 6.74
CA LEU A 98 -5.80 -16.48 6.30
C LEU A 98 -6.65 -15.27 5.92
N GLN A 99 -7.75 -15.47 5.20
CA GLN A 99 -8.65 -14.37 4.82
C GLN A 99 -9.29 -13.68 6.03
N ARG A 100 -9.58 -14.42 7.10
CA ARG A 100 -10.13 -13.87 8.35
C ARG A 100 -9.08 -13.10 9.15
N LEU A 101 -7.85 -13.62 9.21
CA LEU A 101 -6.72 -12.96 9.89
C LEU A 101 -6.31 -11.66 9.18
N LEU A 102 -6.37 -11.66 7.84
CA LEU A 102 -6.02 -10.52 6.99
C LEU A 102 -7.24 -9.64 6.73
N ALA A 103 -7.76 -9.00 7.78
CA ALA A 103 -8.94 -8.14 7.67
C ALA A 103 -8.76 -7.07 6.56
N GLY A 104 -9.69 -7.06 5.60
CA GLY A 104 -9.69 -6.13 4.46
C GLY A 104 -9.01 -6.65 3.18
N VAL A 105 -8.43 -7.87 3.18
CA VAL A 105 -7.96 -8.48 1.94
C VAL A 105 -9.15 -9.04 1.14
N THR A 106 -9.18 -8.76 -0.17
CA THR A 106 -10.16 -9.40 -1.05
C THR A 106 -9.72 -10.82 -1.38
N GLN A 107 -10.66 -11.73 -1.62
CA GLN A 107 -10.35 -13.11 -2.00
C GLN A 107 -9.43 -13.19 -3.24
N ARG A 108 -9.71 -12.34 -4.25
CA ARG A 108 -8.89 -12.24 -5.46
C ARG A 108 -7.45 -11.83 -5.13
N MET A 109 -7.27 -10.83 -4.27
CA MET A 109 -5.94 -10.35 -3.87
C MET A 109 -5.19 -11.43 -3.10
N LEU A 110 -5.82 -12.07 -2.10
CA LEU A 110 -5.16 -13.14 -1.34
C LEU A 110 -4.73 -14.31 -2.24
N THR A 111 -5.56 -14.67 -3.21
CA THR A 111 -5.24 -15.73 -4.18
C THR A 111 -4.04 -15.35 -5.05
N LEU A 112 -3.98 -14.10 -5.52
CA LEU A 112 -2.86 -13.62 -6.33
C LEU A 112 -1.55 -13.66 -5.52
N GLN A 113 -1.56 -13.15 -4.29
CA GLN A 113 -0.39 -13.08 -3.43
C GLN A 113 0.12 -14.47 -3.02
N LEU A 114 -0.79 -15.41 -2.73
CA LEU A 114 -0.40 -16.80 -2.43
C LEU A 114 0.21 -17.50 -3.64
N ARG A 115 -0.32 -17.25 -4.85
CA ARG A 115 0.26 -17.81 -6.09
C ARG A 115 1.64 -17.24 -6.41
N GLU A 116 1.85 -15.94 -6.16
CA GLU A 116 3.17 -15.31 -6.30
C GLU A 116 4.16 -15.95 -5.31
N LEU A 117 3.79 -16.08 -4.03
CA LEU A 117 4.65 -16.70 -3.02
C LEU A 117 4.91 -18.20 -3.25
N GLU A 118 3.95 -18.90 -3.87
CA GLU A 118 4.13 -20.30 -4.31
C GLU A 118 5.10 -20.38 -5.48
N HIS A 119 4.99 -19.46 -6.46
CA HIS A 119 5.91 -19.37 -7.59
C HIS A 119 7.34 -19.04 -7.18
N ASP A 120 7.50 -18.14 -6.21
CA ASP A 120 8.79 -17.74 -5.64
C ASP A 120 9.39 -18.83 -4.72
N GLY A 121 8.67 -19.94 -4.48
CA GLY A 121 9.14 -21.07 -3.66
C GLY A 121 9.15 -20.79 -2.15
N ILE A 122 8.44 -19.76 -1.69
CA ILE A 122 8.36 -19.34 -0.28
C ILE A 122 7.23 -20.07 0.46
N VAL A 123 6.09 -20.27 -0.21
CA VAL A 123 4.90 -20.93 0.34
C VAL A 123 4.66 -22.24 -0.38
N HIS A 124 4.39 -23.30 0.39
CA HIS A 124 3.94 -24.58 -0.12
C HIS A 124 2.41 -24.67 -0.03
N ARG A 125 1.79 -25.11 -1.13
CA ARG A 125 0.36 -25.39 -1.20
C ARG A 125 0.14 -26.89 -1.28
N GLU A 126 -0.58 -27.43 -0.31
CA GLU A 126 -0.90 -28.86 -0.24
C GLU A 126 -2.40 -29.08 -0.43
N VAL A 127 -2.75 -30.03 -1.29
CA VAL A 127 -4.14 -30.41 -1.58
C VAL A 127 -4.37 -31.82 -1.05
N TYR A 128 -5.27 -31.94 -0.08
CA TYR A 128 -5.64 -33.21 0.52
C TYR A 128 -6.88 -33.78 -0.19
N PRO A 129 -6.74 -34.93 -0.88
CA PRO A 129 -7.85 -35.60 -1.55
C PRO A 129 -8.70 -36.36 -0.53
N GLN A 130 -9.47 -35.62 0.25
CA GLN A 130 -10.47 -36.15 1.18
C GLN A 130 -11.84 -35.53 0.86
N VAL A 131 -12.92 -36.06 1.42
CA VAL A 131 -14.25 -35.47 1.30
C VAL A 131 -14.58 -34.74 2.60
N PRO A 132 -14.78 -33.41 2.60
CA PRO A 132 -14.59 -32.45 1.50
C PRO A 132 -13.10 -32.13 1.25
N PRO A 133 -12.72 -31.75 0.00
CA PRO A 133 -11.33 -31.47 -0.35
C PRO A 133 -10.80 -30.30 0.48
N LYS A 134 -9.58 -30.45 0.98
CA LYS A 134 -8.94 -29.48 1.87
C LYS A 134 -7.67 -28.96 1.22
N VAL A 135 -7.45 -27.65 1.29
CA VAL A 135 -6.24 -26.99 0.80
C VAL A 135 -5.59 -26.25 1.95
N GLU A 136 -4.32 -26.52 2.17
CA GLU A 136 -3.51 -25.87 3.21
C GLU A 136 -2.30 -25.18 2.61
N TYR A 137 -1.88 -24.13 3.29
CA TYR A 137 -0.69 -23.36 2.98
C TYR A 137 0.27 -23.44 4.15
N SER A 138 1.55 -23.61 3.85
CA SER A 138 2.64 -23.67 4.82
C SER A 138 3.88 -22.96 4.28
N LEU A 139 4.80 -22.56 5.14
CA LEU A 139 6.09 -22.04 4.69
C LEU A 139 6.99 -23.18 4.23
N THR A 140 7.69 -22.99 3.12
CA THR A 140 8.76 -23.91 2.70
C THR A 140 9.97 -23.77 3.63
N ALA A 141 10.91 -24.73 3.59
CA ALA A 141 12.16 -24.64 4.33
C ALA A 141 12.94 -23.35 4.00
N PHE A 142 12.90 -22.90 2.74
CA PHE A 142 13.50 -21.64 2.33
C PHE A 142 12.70 -20.43 2.84
N GLY A 143 11.37 -20.47 2.76
CA GLY A 143 10.51 -19.42 3.30
C GLY A 143 10.69 -19.20 4.81
N GLN A 144 11.02 -20.25 5.57
CA GLN A 144 11.36 -20.11 6.99
C GLN A 144 12.64 -19.30 7.23
N THR A 145 13.61 -19.30 6.31
CA THR A 145 14.84 -18.50 6.45
C THR A 145 14.60 -16.99 6.37
N LEU A 146 13.43 -16.58 5.88
CA LEU A 146 13.02 -15.18 5.79
C LEU A 146 12.44 -14.65 7.10
N MET A 147 12.05 -15.54 8.02
CA MET A 147 11.40 -15.17 9.28
C MET A 147 12.22 -14.24 10.17
N PRO A 148 13.55 -14.40 10.31
CA PRO A 148 14.37 -13.45 11.06
C PRO A 148 14.28 -12.02 10.53
N VAL A 149 14.10 -11.83 9.21
CA VAL A 149 13.95 -10.52 8.59
C VAL A 149 12.59 -9.92 8.95
N ILE A 150 11.52 -10.72 8.87
CA ILE A 150 10.16 -10.29 9.23
C ILE A 150 10.09 -9.92 10.72
N GLU A 151 10.74 -10.71 11.58
CA GLU A 151 10.83 -10.44 13.02
C GLU A 151 11.61 -9.16 13.32
N ALA A 152 12.70 -8.90 12.59
CA ALA A 152 13.44 -7.64 12.71
C ALA A 152 12.57 -6.44 12.30
N MET A 153 11.78 -6.58 11.22
CA MET A 153 10.81 -5.56 10.81
C MET A 153 9.72 -5.34 11.86
N HIS A 154 9.21 -6.41 12.48
CA HIS A 154 8.21 -6.33 13.54
C HIS A 154 8.74 -5.52 14.74
N ARG A 155 9.92 -5.87 15.25
CA ARG A 155 10.56 -5.19 16.39
C ARG A 155 10.83 -3.71 16.09
N TRP A 156 11.33 -3.41 14.89
CA TRP A 156 11.52 -2.02 14.48
C TRP A 156 10.19 -1.27 14.40
N GLY A 157 9.13 -1.92 13.90
CA GLY A 157 7.78 -1.35 13.84
C GLY A 157 7.21 -1.01 15.21
N GLU A 158 7.45 -1.84 16.23
CA GLU A 158 7.06 -1.56 17.63
C GLU A 158 7.78 -0.31 18.18
N GLN A 159 9.09 -0.22 17.95
CA GLN A 159 9.89 0.95 18.34
C GLN A 159 9.40 2.21 17.64
N TYR A 160 9.18 2.15 16.33
CA TYR A 160 8.68 3.27 15.54
C TYR A 160 7.29 3.73 16.00
N ALA A 161 6.37 2.81 16.29
CA ALA A 161 5.06 3.15 16.82
C ALA A 161 5.14 3.87 18.18
N ALA A 162 6.04 3.44 19.05
CA ALA A 162 6.30 4.09 20.34
C ALA A 162 6.85 5.50 20.16
N GLU A 163 7.80 5.72 19.24
CA GLU A 163 8.33 7.06 18.92
C GLU A 163 7.25 7.99 18.30
N CYS A 164 6.46 7.49 17.34
CA CYS A 164 5.37 8.26 16.75
C CYS A 164 4.28 8.66 17.78
N ALA A 165 4.08 7.85 18.81
CA ALA A 165 3.15 8.18 19.89
C ALA A 165 3.68 9.34 20.77
N LYS A 166 4.99 9.52 20.89
CA LYS A 166 5.59 10.65 21.61
C LYS A 166 5.39 11.96 20.85
N HIS A 167 5.65 11.97 19.55
CA HIS A 167 5.54 13.18 18.71
C HIS A 167 4.08 13.65 18.56
N ARG A 168 3.10 12.74 18.56
CA ARG A 168 1.67 13.12 18.54
C ARG A 168 1.15 13.79 19.81
N LYS A 169 1.89 13.70 20.93
CA LYS A 169 1.48 14.23 22.25
C LYS A 169 2.03 15.61 22.56
N GLN A 170 2.65 16.30 21.60
CA GLN A 170 3.04 17.70 21.76
C GLN A 170 2.01 18.60 21.06
N PRO A 171 0.99 19.11 21.78
CA PRO A 171 0.41 20.39 21.40
C PRO A 171 1.54 21.42 21.42
N GLN A 172 1.70 22.19 20.34
CA GLN A 172 2.46 23.43 20.38
C GLN A 172 1.81 24.33 21.45
N GLU A 173 2.58 24.65 22.49
CA GLU A 173 2.27 25.71 23.47
C GLU A 173 2.39 27.09 22.84
#